data_AF-A0A9P5YLY4-F1
#
_entry.id   AF-A0A9P5YLY4-F1
#
_cell.length_a   1.000
_cell.length_b   1.000
_cell.length_c   1.000
_cell.angle_alpha   90.00
_cell.angle_beta   90.00
_cell.angle_gamma   90.00
#
_symmetry.space_group_name_H-M   'P 1'
#
loop_
_entity.id
_entity.type
_entity.pdbx_description
1 polymer ?
#
loop_
_entity_poly.entity_id
_entity_poly.type
_entity_poly.pdbx_seq_one_letter_code
_entity_poly.pdbx_strand_id
1 'polypeptide(L)'
;MLLSLNIEYITPGCMRMRNLGHGQSIVFCAPPEVDRCIRKGENIDSSRSIQVADVLCWAMTNTCADIQDHIPNWVQQGVYYRKRRDGSGHAESSTRIDAGILKTSWLEPAARTLDEMYGLKMMKANASKDKDIPSDMQVRLKLLGITEVSSEAMAEEQEREVNHELEEESQIERPPEVPAAAHKLVEEVRNFVRRGVISAPSKVFLPLMASISSDAVTGPSSHKKKKKLKPRNPWAEQLLCTRDFLTVTATAKETTNLTDFLRPVNWIVSRICEDGSMMLVVMSPYEIRQSKFVRLHPFDLSFYCIPAVEYEPMTPVTLNNDIGYQLNIWAGQLYLDNYESYLRLCLLLGISSSESDGNAHVQSDRFEMSAELFGLRRKGMSFRSTHMGKILQAH
;
A
#
# COMPACT_ATOMS: atom_id res chain seq x y z
N MET A 1 -11.23 -0.34 -7.48
CA MET A 1 -10.24 -0.86 -8.43
C MET A 1 -10.25 -2.38 -8.29
N LEU A 2 -11.17 -3.03 -9.00
CA LEU A 2 -11.23 -4.49 -9.06
C LEU A 2 -9.96 -4.93 -9.80
N LEU A 3 -9.08 -5.65 -9.11
CA LEU A 3 -7.86 -6.19 -9.70
C LEU A 3 -8.25 -7.31 -10.68
N SER A 4 -8.61 -6.97 -11.91
CA SER A 4 -8.77 -7.94 -12.99
C SER A 4 -7.38 -8.31 -13.51
N LEU A 5 -6.90 -9.50 -13.14
CA LEU A 5 -5.72 -10.07 -13.80
C LEU A 5 -6.17 -10.60 -15.17
N ASN A 6 -6.08 -9.76 -16.20
CA ASN A 6 -6.39 -10.17 -17.58
C ASN A 6 -5.17 -10.80 -18.24
N ILE A 7 -5.40 -11.78 -19.13
CA ILE A 7 -4.32 -12.47 -19.86
C ILE A 7 -3.48 -11.52 -20.72
N GLU A 8 -4.06 -10.38 -21.09
CA GLU A 8 -3.42 -9.28 -21.81
C GLU A 8 -2.27 -8.65 -21.03
N TYR A 9 -2.26 -8.70 -19.70
CA TYR A 9 -1.15 -8.20 -18.89
C TYR A 9 -0.05 -9.27 -18.68
N ILE A 10 -0.44 -10.54 -18.62
CA ILE A 10 0.49 -11.67 -18.39
C ILE A 10 1.36 -11.92 -19.63
N THR A 11 0.75 -11.87 -20.82
CA THR A 11 1.42 -12.25 -22.08
C THR A 11 2.60 -11.35 -22.45
N PRO A 12 2.47 -10.00 -22.43
CA PRO A 12 3.58 -9.09 -22.72
C PRO A 12 4.70 -9.18 -21.67
N GLY A 13 4.34 -9.38 -20.39
CA GLY A 13 5.32 -9.62 -19.32
C GLY A 13 6.15 -10.87 -19.58
N CYS A 14 5.50 -11.96 -19.97
CA CYS A 14 6.16 -13.22 -20.33
C CYS A 14 7.03 -13.10 -21.58
N MET A 15 6.57 -12.40 -22.62
CA MET A 15 7.34 -12.21 -23.86
C MET A 15 8.61 -11.37 -23.68
N ARG A 16 8.66 -10.51 -22.65
CA ARG A 16 9.87 -9.74 -22.31
C ARG A 16 10.92 -10.57 -21.56
N MET A 17 10.56 -11.73 -21.01
CA MET A 17 11.49 -12.62 -20.31
C MET A 17 12.15 -13.61 -21.28
N ARG A 18 13.39 -13.32 -21.69
CA ARG A 18 14.21 -14.26 -22.47
C ARG A 18 14.71 -15.37 -21.54
N ASN A 19 14.36 -16.62 -21.85
CA ASN A 19 14.75 -17.86 -21.15
C ASN A 19 13.95 -18.21 -19.89
N LEU A 20 12.63 -17.97 -19.90
CA LEU A 20 11.74 -18.52 -18.88
C LEU A 20 11.89 -20.04 -18.77
N GLY A 21 12.09 -20.56 -17.56
CA GLY A 21 12.37 -21.98 -17.30
C GLY A 21 13.84 -22.39 -17.38
N HIS A 22 14.75 -21.51 -17.84
CA HIS A 22 16.20 -21.75 -17.87
C HIS A 22 16.92 -20.70 -16.98
N GLY A 23 16.73 -20.83 -15.66
CA GLY A 23 17.33 -19.94 -14.64
C GLY A 23 16.46 -18.73 -14.24
N GLN A 24 15.34 -18.50 -14.93
CA GLN A 24 14.32 -17.51 -14.57
C GLN A 24 13.00 -18.21 -14.21
N SER A 25 12.34 -17.75 -13.15
CA SER A 25 11.07 -18.29 -12.64
C SER A 25 10.05 -17.16 -12.43
N ILE A 26 8.77 -17.47 -12.58
CA ILE A 26 7.66 -16.56 -12.27
C ILE A 26 7.04 -16.97 -10.95
N VAL A 27 6.73 -15.97 -10.12
CA VAL A 27 5.96 -16.13 -8.88
C VAL A 27 4.74 -15.22 -8.98
N PHE A 28 3.57 -15.76 -8.68
CA PHE A 28 2.33 -15.00 -8.59
C PHE A 28 2.08 -14.63 -7.12
N CYS A 29 2.00 -13.33 -6.85
CA CYS A 29 1.65 -12.81 -5.54
C CYS A 29 0.26 -12.18 -5.63
N ALA A 30 -0.68 -12.64 -4.80
CA ALA A 30 -2.06 -12.21 -4.84
C ALA A 30 -2.56 -11.85 -3.42
N PRO A 31 -3.33 -10.76 -3.25
CA PRO A 31 -4.04 -10.48 -2.00
C PRO A 31 -5.04 -11.59 -1.62
N PRO A 32 -5.44 -11.71 -0.35
CA PRO A 32 -6.41 -12.72 0.10
C PRO A 32 -7.75 -12.69 -0.65
N GLU A 33 -8.16 -11.53 -1.14
CA GLU A 33 -9.38 -11.36 -1.93
C GLU A 33 -9.28 -12.09 -3.28
N VAL A 34 -8.13 -11.98 -3.94
CA VAL A 34 -7.87 -12.62 -5.23
C VAL A 34 -7.69 -14.13 -5.07
N ASP A 35 -7.01 -14.58 -4.01
CA ASP A 35 -6.92 -16.02 -3.66
C ASP A 35 -8.32 -16.64 -3.51
N ARG A 36 -9.24 -15.96 -2.81
CA ARG A 36 -10.65 -16.41 -2.68
C ARG A 36 -11.36 -16.46 -4.02
N CYS A 37 -11.16 -15.46 -4.90
CA CYS A 37 -11.75 -15.43 -6.23
C CYS A 37 -11.28 -16.61 -7.10
N ILE A 38 -9.97 -16.91 -7.10
CA ILE A 38 -9.39 -18.04 -7.85
C ILE A 38 -9.98 -19.35 -7.33
N ARG A 39 -9.98 -19.55 -6.00
CA ARG A 39 -10.52 -20.78 -5.39
C ARG A 39 -11.99 -21.00 -5.70
N LYS A 40 -12.78 -19.92 -5.66
CA LYS A 40 -14.20 -19.97 -5.99
C LYS A 40 -14.44 -20.29 -7.47
N GLY A 41 -13.65 -19.69 -8.37
CA GLY A 41 -13.76 -19.90 -9.82
C GLY A 41 -13.40 -21.33 -10.24
N GLU A 42 -12.30 -21.86 -9.70
CA GLU A 42 -11.76 -23.17 -10.05
C GLU A 42 -12.28 -24.31 -9.13
N ASN A 43 -13.20 -24.01 -8.21
CA ASN A 43 -13.76 -24.94 -7.23
C ASN A 43 -12.68 -25.71 -6.42
N ILE A 44 -11.70 -24.96 -5.90
CA ILE A 44 -10.55 -25.49 -5.18
C ILE A 44 -10.82 -25.48 -3.67
N ASP A 45 -10.58 -26.61 -3.01
CA ASP A 45 -10.70 -26.72 -1.57
C ASP A 45 -9.65 -25.85 -0.84
N SER A 46 -9.98 -25.37 0.36
CA SER A 46 -9.12 -24.51 1.18
C SER A 46 -7.82 -25.20 1.60
N SER A 47 -7.80 -26.54 1.56
CA SER A 47 -6.65 -27.37 1.93
C SER A 47 -5.60 -27.53 0.81
N ARG A 48 -5.96 -27.29 -0.45
CA ARG A 48 -5.06 -27.45 -1.61
C ARG A 48 -4.30 -26.16 -1.91
N SER A 49 -3.02 -26.28 -2.24
CA SER A 49 -2.21 -25.17 -2.76
C SER A 49 -2.61 -24.79 -4.19
N ILE A 50 -2.73 -23.49 -4.44
CA ILE A 50 -3.02 -22.95 -5.77
C ILE A 50 -1.83 -23.23 -6.69
N GLN A 51 -2.12 -23.79 -7.85
CA GLN A 51 -1.15 -24.05 -8.91
C GLN A 51 -1.19 -22.93 -9.96
N VAL A 52 -0.11 -22.80 -10.74
CA VAL A 52 -0.07 -21.84 -11.86
C VAL A 52 -1.21 -22.07 -12.86
N ALA A 53 -1.59 -23.33 -13.10
CA ALA A 53 -2.71 -23.66 -13.97
C ALA A 53 -4.04 -23.05 -13.46
N ASP A 54 -4.28 -23.09 -12.15
CA ASP A 54 -5.48 -22.54 -11.52
C ASP A 54 -5.54 -21.00 -11.72
N VAL A 55 -4.39 -20.33 -11.60
CA VAL A 55 -4.28 -18.88 -11.85
C VAL A 55 -4.55 -18.53 -13.31
N LEU A 56 -4.01 -19.32 -14.24
CA LEU A 56 -4.19 -19.10 -15.67
C LEU A 56 -5.64 -19.35 -16.11
N CYS A 57 -6.28 -20.42 -15.63
CA CYS A 57 -7.68 -20.70 -15.89
C CYS A 57 -8.58 -19.58 -15.37
N TRP A 58 -8.34 -19.09 -14.15
CA TRP A 58 -9.07 -17.95 -13.61
C TRP A 58 -8.87 -16.68 -14.44
N ALA A 59 -7.63 -16.35 -14.83
CA ALA A 59 -7.32 -15.18 -15.65
C ALA A 59 -7.97 -15.25 -17.05
N MET A 60 -7.96 -16.42 -17.69
CA MET A 60 -8.64 -16.66 -18.97
C MET A 60 -10.15 -16.51 -18.84
N THR A 61 -10.74 -17.07 -17.78
CA THR A 61 -12.18 -16.98 -17.51
C THR A 61 -12.62 -15.55 -17.28
N ASN A 62 -11.85 -14.79 -16.48
CA ASN A 62 -12.10 -13.36 -16.30
C ASN A 62 -11.98 -12.59 -17.61
N THR A 63 -10.97 -12.89 -18.44
CA THR A 63 -10.83 -12.23 -19.74
C THR A 63 -12.03 -12.53 -20.64
N CYS A 64 -12.52 -13.77 -20.65
CA CYS A 64 -13.73 -14.13 -21.40
C CYS A 64 -14.98 -13.41 -20.88
N ALA A 65 -15.17 -13.34 -19.57
CA ALA A 65 -16.27 -12.60 -18.95
C ALA A 65 -16.18 -11.11 -19.28
N ASP A 66 -14.98 -10.52 -19.18
CA ASP A 66 -14.70 -9.13 -19.51
C ASP A 66 -15.02 -8.83 -20.98
N ILE A 67 -14.60 -9.69 -21.91
CA ILE A 67 -14.97 -9.59 -23.32
C ILE A 67 -16.49 -9.67 -23.50
N GLN A 68 -17.16 -10.59 -22.81
CA GLN A 68 -18.62 -10.73 -22.88
C GLN A 68 -19.36 -9.47 -22.39
N ASP A 69 -18.90 -8.88 -21.30
CA ASP A 69 -19.44 -7.66 -20.71
C ASP A 69 -19.28 -6.45 -21.66
N HIS A 70 -18.21 -6.42 -22.47
CA HIS A 70 -17.95 -5.34 -23.42
C HIS A 70 -18.63 -5.49 -24.79
N ILE A 71 -19.25 -6.64 -25.09
CA ILE A 71 -19.89 -6.88 -26.38
C ILE A 71 -21.03 -5.92 -26.71
N PRO A 72 -21.94 -5.56 -25.78
CA PRO A 72 -22.97 -4.56 -26.06
C PRO A 72 -22.39 -3.22 -26.55
N ASN A 73 -21.29 -2.76 -25.94
CA ASN A 73 -20.61 -1.53 -26.34
C ASN A 73 -19.98 -1.66 -27.72
N TRP A 74 -19.32 -2.79 -28.00
CA TRP A 74 -18.77 -3.08 -29.33
C TRP A 74 -19.84 -3.07 -30.42
N VAL A 75 -21.03 -3.66 -30.17
CA VAL A 75 -22.17 -3.66 -31.10
C VAL A 75 -22.66 -2.23 -31.34
N GLN A 76 -22.85 -1.46 -30.26
CA GLN A 76 -23.30 -0.08 -30.35
C GLN A 76 -22.32 0.80 -31.15
N GLN A 77 -21.01 0.68 -30.88
CA GLN A 77 -19.97 1.36 -31.66
C GLN A 77 -20.01 0.98 -33.14
N GLY A 78 -20.23 -0.30 -33.46
CA GLY A 78 -20.37 -0.77 -34.83
C GLY A 78 -21.60 -0.20 -35.56
N VAL A 79 -22.75 -0.13 -34.88
CA VAL A 79 -23.97 0.50 -35.41
C VAL A 79 -23.72 1.99 -35.69
N TYR A 80 -23.12 2.71 -34.76
CA TYR A 80 -22.80 4.12 -34.94
C TYR A 80 -21.78 4.36 -36.04
N TYR A 81 -20.74 3.53 -36.13
CA TYR A 81 -19.77 3.61 -37.22
C TYR A 81 -20.46 3.48 -38.58
N ARG A 82 -21.39 2.53 -38.73
CA ARG A 82 -22.12 2.34 -39.99
C ARG A 82 -23.02 3.53 -40.30
N LYS A 83 -23.78 4.02 -39.32
CA LYS A 83 -24.61 5.23 -39.45
C LYS A 83 -23.80 6.44 -39.93
N ARG A 84 -22.61 6.65 -39.35
CA ARG A 84 -21.69 7.73 -39.74
C ARG A 84 -21.13 7.54 -41.14
N ARG A 85 -20.74 6.30 -41.49
CA ARG A 85 -20.21 5.94 -42.81
C ARG A 85 -21.24 6.12 -43.91
N ASP A 86 -22.47 5.69 -43.68
CA ASP A 86 -23.57 5.88 -44.62
C ASP A 86 -23.86 7.38 -44.79
N GLY A 87 -23.91 8.16 -43.70
CA GLY A 87 -24.04 9.62 -43.76
C GLY A 87 -22.92 10.30 -44.57
N SER A 88 -21.67 9.86 -44.40
CA SER A 88 -20.52 10.36 -45.18
C SER A 88 -20.65 10.01 -46.67
N GLY A 89 -21.00 8.76 -47.00
CA GLY A 89 -21.17 8.33 -48.39
C GLY A 89 -22.28 9.11 -49.12
N HIS A 90 -23.39 9.41 -48.44
CA HIS A 90 -24.45 10.25 -49.00
C HIS A 90 -23.99 11.70 -49.23
N ALA A 91 -23.20 12.26 -48.30
CA ALA A 91 -22.63 13.60 -48.44
C ALA A 91 -21.58 13.68 -49.57
N GLU A 92 -20.76 12.64 -49.76
CA GLU A 92 -19.74 12.56 -50.82
C GLU A 92 -20.34 12.36 -52.22
N SER A 93 -21.47 11.64 -52.32
CA SER A 93 -22.20 11.45 -53.58
C SER A 93 -23.02 12.67 -54.03
N SER A 94 -23.19 13.66 -53.15
CA SER A 94 -23.96 14.87 -53.39
C SER A 94 -23.06 15.99 -53.91
N THR A 95 -23.50 16.74 -54.94
CA THR A 95 -22.75 17.88 -55.50
C THR A 95 -22.54 19.05 -54.53
N ARG A 96 -23.29 19.07 -53.42
CA ARG A 96 -23.15 20.05 -52.34
C ARG A 96 -23.24 19.31 -51.01
N ILE A 97 -22.21 19.45 -50.18
CA ILE A 97 -22.17 18.87 -48.84
C ILE A 97 -23.24 19.58 -47.99
N ASP A 98 -24.30 18.87 -47.61
CA ASP A 98 -25.27 19.36 -46.64
C ASP A 98 -24.81 19.00 -45.23
N ALA A 99 -24.41 20.03 -44.46
CA ALA A 99 -24.02 19.89 -43.07
C ALA A 99 -25.16 19.34 -42.19
N GLY A 100 -26.42 19.51 -42.59
CA GLY A 100 -27.58 18.95 -41.88
C GLY A 100 -27.58 17.41 -41.86
N ILE A 101 -27.23 16.77 -42.96
CA ILE A 101 -27.17 15.30 -43.10
C ILE A 101 -26.02 14.71 -42.27
N LEU A 102 -24.86 15.39 -42.25
CA LEU A 102 -23.74 15.00 -41.40
C LEU A 102 -24.10 15.19 -39.92
N LYS A 103 -24.77 16.28 -39.57
CA LYS A 103 -25.18 16.55 -38.19
C LYS A 103 -26.13 15.48 -37.64
N THR A 104 -27.10 15.02 -38.43
CA THR A 104 -28.06 13.99 -38.00
C THR A 104 -27.46 12.59 -37.96
N SER A 105 -26.47 12.31 -38.81
CA SER A 105 -25.77 11.02 -38.83
C SER A 105 -24.66 10.90 -37.78
N TRP A 106 -23.96 11.99 -37.45
CA TRP A 106 -22.78 11.96 -36.58
C TRP A 106 -23.04 12.36 -35.13
N LEU A 107 -23.99 13.27 -34.87
CA LEU A 107 -24.26 13.70 -33.50
C LEU A 107 -25.10 12.69 -32.74
N GLU A 108 -24.74 12.52 -31.48
CA GLU A 108 -25.47 11.71 -30.50
C GLU A 108 -26.02 12.63 -29.39
N PRO A 109 -27.15 12.27 -28.77
CA PRO A 109 -27.65 12.98 -27.60
C PRO A 109 -26.63 12.90 -26.46
N ALA A 110 -26.14 14.05 -25.99
CA ALA A 110 -25.16 14.12 -24.90
C ALA A 110 -25.76 13.79 -23.52
N ALA A 111 -27.09 13.71 -23.41
CA ALA A 111 -27.80 13.36 -22.18
C ALA A 111 -29.08 12.60 -22.54
N ARG A 112 -29.43 11.62 -21.70
CA ARG A 112 -30.69 10.88 -21.75
C ARG A 112 -31.52 11.20 -20.51
N THR A 113 -32.84 11.13 -20.62
CA THR A 113 -33.72 11.30 -19.46
C THR A 113 -33.74 10.04 -18.59
N LEU A 114 -34.10 10.18 -17.30
CA LEU A 114 -34.22 9.03 -16.39
C LEU A 114 -35.29 8.03 -16.85
N ASP A 115 -36.39 8.48 -17.47
CA ASP A 115 -37.42 7.59 -18.03
C ASP A 115 -36.89 6.81 -19.25
N GLU A 116 -35.98 7.40 -20.03
CA GLU A 116 -35.28 6.71 -21.12
C GLU A 116 -34.16 5.79 -20.62
N MET A 117 -33.71 5.87 -19.38
CA MET A 117 -32.70 4.95 -18.83
C MET A 117 -33.33 3.84 -17.99
N TYR A 118 -34.38 4.16 -17.25
CA TYR A 118 -34.97 3.29 -16.22
C TYR A 118 -36.47 3.04 -16.40
N GLY A 119 -37.11 3.63 -17.40
CA GLY A 119 -38.56 3.51 -17.62
C GLY A 119 -38.97 2.15 -18.17
N LEU A 120 -40.13 1.64 -17.70
CA LEU A 120 -40.72 0.35 -18.10
C LEU A 120 -41.02 0.22 -19.62
N LYS A 121 -40.96 1.31 -20.38
CA LYS A 121 -41.09 1.32 -21.85
C LYS A 121 -39.90 0.65 -22.56
N MET A 122 -38.74 0.53 -21.90
CA MET A 122 -37.53 -0.05 -22.50
C MET A 122 -37.61 -1.56 -22.77
N MET A 123 -38.33 -2.32 -21.93
CA MET A 123 -38.54 -3.76 -22.17
C MET A 123 -39.25 -4.05 -23.50
N LYS A 124 -40.03 -3.10 -24.04
CA LYS A 124 -40.74 -3.26 -25.32
C LYS A 124 -39.95 -2.71 -26.52
N ALA A 125 -39.02 -1.77 -26.30
CA ALA A 125 -38.20 -1.16 -27.35
C ALA A 125 -36.94 -1.99 -27.69
N ASN A 126 -36.43 -2.79 -26.75
CA ASN A 126 -35.24 -3.62 -26.96
C ASN A 126 -35.45 -4.71 -28.03
N ALA A 127 -36.66 -5.22 -28.19
CA ALA A 127 -37.02 -6.14 -29.29
C ALA A 127 -36.98 -5.48 -30.68
N SER A 128 -36.92 -4.14 -30.76
CA SER A 128 -36.90 -3.39 -32.03
C SER A 128 -35.52 -2.91 -32.45
N LYS A 129 -34.57 -2.73 -31.51
CA LYS A 129 -33.17 -2.33 -31.79
C LYS A 129 -32.33 -3.44 -32.43
N ASP A 130 -32.73 -4.70 -32.25
CA ASP A 130 -32.06 -5.87 -32.86
C ASP A 130 -32.05 -5.83 -34.41
N LYS A 131 -32.98 -5.07 -35.00
CA LYS A 131 -33.09 -4.91 -36.47
C LYS A 131 -32.08 -3.94 -37.06
N ASP A 132 -31.49 -3.06 -36.26
CA ASP A 132 -30.50 -2.08 -36.70
C ASP A 132 -29.07 -2.61 -36.63
N ILE A 133 -28.85 -3.82 -36.09
CA ILE A 133 -27.54 -4.45 -36.03
C ILE A 133 -27.17 -5.00 -37.42
N PRO A 134 -26.06 -4.53 -38.02
CA PRO A 134 -25.55 -5.05 -39.28
C PRO A 134 -25.37 -6.58 -39.31
N SER A 135 -25.75 -7.20 -40.43
CA SER A 135 -25.71 -8.65 -40.63
C SER A 135 -24.33 -9.31 -40.36
N ASP A 136 -23.24 -8.60 -40.66
CA ASP A 136 -21.87 -9.03 -40.41
C ASP A 136 -21.54 -9.10 -38.91
N MET A 137 -22.09 -8.20 -38.10
CA MET A 137 -21.96 -8.25 -36.64
C MET A 137 -22.84 -9.35 -36.03
N GLN A 138 -24.04 -9.59 -36.56
CA GLN A 138 -24.89 -10.71 -36.12
C GLN A 138 -24.20 -12.07 -36.31
N VAL A 139 -23.44 -12.26 -37.40
CA VAL A 139 -22.64 -13.47 -37.62
C VAL A 139 -21.56 -13.62 -36.55
N ARG A 140 -20.88 -12.53 -36.17
CA ARG A 140 -19.87 -12.55 -35.10
C ARG A 140 -20.47 -12.81 -33.72
N LEU A 141 -21.62 -12.22 -33.41
CA LEU A 141 -22.34 -12.47 -32.15
C LEU A 141 -22.74 -13.95 -32.03
N LYS A 142 -23.22 -14.55 -33.12
CA LYS A 142 -23.53 -15.99 -33.17
C LYS A 142 -22.29 -16.86 -32.96
N LEU A 143 -21.15 -16.47 -33.54
CA LEU A 143 -19.88 -17.18 -33.32
C LEU A 143 -19.44 -17.12 -31.84
N LEU A 144 -19.72 -16.01 -31.16
CA LEU A 144 -19.44 -15.82 -29.73
C LEU A 144 -20.51 -16.46 -28.81
N GLY A 145 -21.54 -17.09 -29.37
CA GLY A 145 -22.60 -17.75 -28.61
C GLY A 145 -23.63 -16.79 -27.98
N ILE A 146 -23.69 -15.53 -28.44
CA ILE A 146 -24.54 -14.50 -27.85
C ILE A 146 -25.83 -14.41 -28.64
N THR A 147 -26.93 -14.74 -27.96
CA THR A 147 -28.27 -14.80 -28.56
C THR A 147 -29.05 -13.50 -28.38
N GLU A 148 -28.78 -12.78 -27.29
CA GLU A 148 -29.41 -11.50 -26.97
C GLU A 148 -28.34 -10.52 -26.50
N VAL A 149 -28.30 -9.33 -27.11
CA VAL A 149 -27.44 -8.23 -26.66
C VAL A 149 -28.25 -7.41 -25.67
N SER A 150 -28.01 -7.62 -24.38
CA SER A 150 -28.62 -6.79 -23.34
C SER A 150 -28.03 -5.39 -23.40
N SER A 151 -28.74 -4.49 -24.08
CA SER A 151 -28.44 -3.07 -24.10
C SER A 151 -28.93 -2.45 -22.80
N GLU A 152 -28.01 -2.10 -21.90
CA GLU A 152 -28.17 -1.09 -20.83
C GLU A 152 -28.56 -1.61 -19.44
N ALA A 153 -27.53 -1.92 -18.64
CA ALA A 153 -27.60 -1.65 -17.19
C ALA A 153 -26.42 -0.79 -16.68
N MET A 154 -25.23 -0.80 -17.31
CA MET A 154 -24.07 -0.03 -16.81
C MET A 154 -23.13 0.55 -17.89
N ALA A 155 -23.62 0.77 -19.13
CA ALA A 155 -22.75 1.20 -20.23
C ALA A 155 -22.31 2.69 -20.18
N GLU A 156 -22.98 3.54 -19.38
CA GLU A 156 -22.61 4.96 -19.28
C GLU A 156 -21.32 5.19 -18.44
N GLU A 157 -20.97 4.25 -17.56
CA GLU A 157 -19.75 4.34 -16.74
C GLU A 157 -18.49 3.80 -17.46
N GLN A 158 -18.64 3.00 -18.52
CA GLN A 158 -17.51 2.29 -19.14
C GLN A 158 -16.80 3.05 -20.26
N GLU A 159 -17.42 4.06 -20.90
CA GLU A 159 -16.73 4.84 -21.94
C GLU A 159 -15.67 5.81 -21.40
N ARG A 160 -15.47 5.86 -20.07
CA ARG A 160 -14.45 6.68 -19.41
C ARG A 160 -13.43 5.89 -18.60
N GLU A 161 -13.29 4.58 -18.81
CA GLU A 161 -12.06 3.89 -18.42
C GLU A 161 -11.02 4.00 -19.54
N VAL A 162 -10.67 5.24 -19.91
CA VAL A 162 -9.32 5.46 -20.39
C VAL A 162 -8.46 5.15 -19.17
N ASN A 163 -7.78 4.00 -19.18
CA ASN A 163 -6.60 3.79 -18.37
C ASN A 163 -5.62 4.91 -18.75
N HIS A 164 -5.82 6.10 -18.20
CA HIS A 164 -4.79 7.10 -18.13
C HIS A 164 -3.75 6.44 -17.25
N GLU A 165 -2.72 5.90 -17.91
CA GLU A 165 -1.42 5.73 -17.31
C GLU A 165 -0.98 7.13 -16.90
N LEU A 166 -1.49 7.59 -15.76
CA LEU A 166 -1.10 8.82 -15.11
C LEU A 166 0.31 8.54 -14.62
N GLU A 167 1.29 8.85 -15.47
CA GLU A 167 2.67 9.02 -15.04
C GLU A 167 2.69 10.21 -14.08
N GLU A 168 2.42 9.92 -12.81
CA GLU A 168 2.61 10.87 -11.72
C GLU A 168 4.11 11.01 -11.49
N GLU A 169 4.74 11.91 -12.25
CA GLU A 169 6.11 12.35 -11.98
C GLU A 169 6.13 13.13 -10.67
N SER A 170 6.32 12.43 -9.55
CA SER A 170 6.55 13.09 -8.27
C SER A 170 7.90 13.80 -8.32
N GLN A 171 7.91 15.13 -8.33
CA GLN A 171 9.13 15.89 -8.07
C GLN A 171 9.47 15.76 -6.57
N ILE A 172 10.32 14.78 -6.25
CA ILE A 172 10.79 14.57 -4.88
C ILE A 172 11.80 15.67 -4.57
N GLU A 173 11.38 16.70 -3.85
CA GLU A 173 12.30 17.64 -3.20
C GLU A 173 13.10 16.85 -2.15
N ARG A 174 14.36 16.57 -2.48
CA ARG A 174 15.25 15.87 -1.55
C ARG A 174 15.72 16.85 -0.49
N PRO A 175 15.89 16.38 0.76
CA PRO A 175 16.56 17.16 1.79
C PRO A 175 17.93 17.66 1.29
N PRO A 176 18.43 18.80 1.79
CA PRO A 176 19.72 19.34 1.40
C PRO A 176 20.83 18.30 1.52
N GLU A 177 21.83 18.36 0.63
CA GLU A 177 22.99 17.47 0.73
C GLU A 177 23.76 17.73 2.02
N VAL A 178 23.87 16.71 2.88
CA VAL A 178 24.62 16.76 4.13
C VAL A 178 25.70 15.67 4.12
N PRO A 179 26.95 15.97 4.49
CA PRO A 179 28.00 14.96 4.55
C PRO A 179 27.69 13.86 5.57
N ALA A 180 27.93 12.62 5.18
CA ALA A 180 27.73 11.44 6.01
C ALA A 180 28.69 11.43 7.22
N ALA A 181 28.21 10.90 8.36
CA ALA A 181 29.04 10.71 9.54
C ALA A 181 30.13 9.65 9.30
N ALA A 182 31.31 9.85 9.89
CA ALA A 182 32.35 8.83 9.92
C ALA A 182 32.07 7.81 11.02
N HIS A 183 31.63 6.61 10.64
CA HIS A 183 31.27 5.54 11.56
C HIS A 183 32.49 4.90 12.23
N LYS A 184 32.42 4.69 13.55
CA LYS A 184 33.47 4.05 14.34
C LYS A 184 32.86 3.01 15.27
N LEU A 185 33.41 1.80 15.24
CA LEU A 185 33.00 0.75 16.16
C LEU A 185 33.61 1.03 17.54
N VAL A 186 32.76 1.30 18.52
CA VAL A 186 33.18 1.52 19.91
C VAL A 186 33.37 0.18 20.62
N GLU A 187 34.40 0.07 21.46
CA GLU A 187 34.72 -1.18 22.17
C GLU A 187 33.56 -1.67 23.05
N GLU A 188 32.79 -0.74 23.61
CA GLU A 188 31.61 -1.06 24.42
C GLU A 188 30.54 -1.82 23.65
N VAL A 189 30.31 -1.47 22.37
CA VAL A 189 29.39 -2.19 21.48
C VAL A 189 29.90 -3.60 21.21
N ARG A 190 31.22 -3.75 21.04
CA ARG A 190 31.85 -5.06 20.86
C ARG A 190 31.72 -5.92 22.12
N ASN A 191 31.88 -5.32 23.30
CA ASN A 191 31.71 -5.99 24.58
C ASN A 191 30.25 -6.37 24.83
N PHE A 192 29.30 -5.53 24.43
CA PHE A 192 27.88 -5.85 24.49
C PHE A 192 27.55 -7.05 23.59
N VAL A 193 27.99 -7.05 22.33
CA VAL A 193 27.73 -8.19 21.43
C VAL A 193 28.41 -9.48 21.90
N ARG A 194 29.57 -9.40 22.55
CA ARG A 194 30.32 -10.59 23.03
C ARG A 194 29.86 -11.12 24.38
N ARG A 195 29.60 -10.23 25.34
CA ARG A 195 29.37 -10.55 26.75
C ARG A 195 27.95 -10.25 27.21
N GLY A 196 27.16 -9.57 26.38
CA GLY A 196 25.83 -9.08 26.75
C GLY A 196 25.85 -7.92 27.75
N VAL A 197 27.00 -7.36 28.14
CA VAL A 197 27.06 -6.37 29.23
C VAL A 197 27.01 -4.95 28.69
N ILE A 198 26.09 -4.14 29.24
CA ILE A 198 26.06 -2.68 29.08
C ILE A 198 26.55 -2.06 30.39
N SER A 199 27.58 -1.21 30.33
CA SER A 199 28.12 -0.54 31.50
C SER A 199 27.39 0.79 31.71
N ALA A 200 26.50 0.87 32.71
CA ALA A 200 25.82 2.12 33.05
C ALA A 200 26.73 3.06 33.87
N PRO A 201 26.73 4.38 33.64
CA PRO A 201 26.05 5.12 32.56
C PRO A 201 26.89 5.14 31.27
N SER A 202 26.35 4.59 30.18
CA SER A 202 27.00 4.60 28.86
C SER A 202 26.57 5.83 28.06
N LYS A 203 27.54 6.48 27.38
CA LYS A 203 27.27 7.51 26.36
C LYS A 203 27.08 6.90 24.95
N VAL A 204 27.19 5.58 24.85
CA VAL A 204 27.18 4.82 23.58
C VAL A 204 25.79 4.26 23.32
N PHE A 205 25.08 3.84 24.36
CA PHE A 205 23.69 3.39 24.27
C PHE A 205 22.75 4.52 24.68
N LEU A 206 21.84 4.89 23.79
CA LEU A 206 20.86 5.95 23.97
C LEU A 206 19.45 5.35 23.90
N PRO A 207 18.45 5.87 24.64
CA PRO A 207 17.06 5.47 24.44
C PRO A 207 16.63 5.73 23.00
N LEU A 208 15.99 4.75 22.35
CA LEU A 208 15.61 4.87 20.94
C LEU A 208 14.69 6.08 20.70
N MET A 209 13.75 6.30 21.62
CA MET A 209 12.77 7.38 21.55
C MET A 209 13.30 8.73 22.06
N ALA A 210 14.60 8.85 22.33
CA ALA A 210 15.19 10.09 22.87
C ALA A 210 14.96 11.30 21.95
N SER A 211 15.12 11.13 20.63
CA SER A 211 14.98 12.21 19.63
C SER A 211 13.54 12.72 19.46
N ILE A 212 12.56 11.97 19.96
CA ILE A 212 11.14 12.31 19.95
C ILE A 212 10.69 12.80 21.33
N SER A 213 11.50 12.61 22.39
CA SER A 213 11.16 13.04 23.73
C SER A 213 11.26 14.57 23.88
N SER A 214 10.39 15.17 24.72
CA SER A 214 10.21 16.63 24.91
C SER A 214 11.49 17.47 25.09
N ASP A 215 12.61 16.87 25.51
CA ASP A 215 13.90 17.54 25.69
C ASP A 215 14.66 17.79 24.36
N ALA A 216 14.24 17.13 23.26
CA ALA A 216 14.77 17.21 21.90
C ALA A 216 14.53 18.54 21.18
N VAL A 217 13.44 19.25 21.50
CA VAL A 217 13.00 20.42 20.71
C VAL A 217 13.76 21.68 21.15
N THR A 218 15.03 21.77 20.76
CA THR A 218 15.85 22.99 20.83
C THR A 218 16.30 23.44 19.44
N GLY A 219 15.37 23.40 18.47
CA GLY A 219 15.53 24.04 17.17
C GLY A 219 15.15 25.54 17.21
N PRO A 220 15.76 26.42 16.39
CA PRO A 220 15.50 27.87 16.43
C PRO A 220 14.14 28.31 15.84
N SER A 221 13.36 27.41 15.26
CA SER A 221 12.22 27.76 14.38
C SER A 221 10.83 27.37 14.91
N SER A 222 10.71 26.66 16.02
CA SER A 222 9.41 26.22 16.54
C SER A 222 8.92 27.12 17.69
N HIS A 223 8.05 28.07 17.35
CA HIS A 223 7.27 28.92 18.28
C HIS A 223 6.20 28.14 19.08
N LYS A 224 6.41 26.86 19.39
CA LYS A 224 5.49 26.04 20.18
C LYS A 224 5.98 25.94 21.63
N LYS A 225 5.13 26.45 22.54
CA LYS A 225 5.28 26.49 23.99
C LYS A 225 5.78 25.16 24.57
N LYS A 226 6.88 25.18 25.32
CA LYS A 226 7.43 24.05 26.08
C LYS A 226 6.41 23.54 27.12
N LYS A 227 5.65 22.50 26.79
CA LYS A 227 4.88 21.73 27.78
C LYS A 227 5.73 20.55 28.23
N LYS A 228 6.14 20.56 29.50
CA LYS A 228 6.85 19.44 30.13
C LYS A 228 5.86 18.29 30.32
N LEU A 229 6.04 17.17 29.61
CA LEU A 229 5.27 15.96 29.87
C LEU A 229 5.57 15.42 31.28
N LYS A 230 4.52 14.96 31.95
CA LYS A 230 4.62 14.05 33.11
C LYS A 230 3.98 12.72 32.68
N PRO A 231 4.67 11.58 32.81
CA PRO A 231 6.04 11.38 33.32
C PRO A 231 7.14 11.91 32.37
N ARG A 232 8.34 12.14 32.92
CA ARG A 232 9.51 12.75 32.25
C ARG A 232 9.99 11.97 31.02
N ASN A 233 9.78 10.65 31.01
CA ASN A 233 9.99 9.80 29.85
C ASN A 233 8.79 8.83 29.74
N PRO A 234 7.89 9.00 28.75
CA PRO A 234 6.75 8.11 28.57
C PRO A 234 7.11 6.81 27.83
N TRP A 235 8.37 6.64 27.41
CA TRP A 235 8.84 5.52 26.61
C TRP A 235 9.61 4.49 27.45
N ALA A 236 9.64 3.25 26.99
CA ALA A 236 10.31 2.14 27.68
C ALA A 236 11.83 2.33 27.69
N GLU A 237 12.44 2.26 28.87
CA GLU A 237 13.90 2.35 29.05
C GLU A 237 14.65 1.14 28.49
N GLN A 238 13.94 0.02 28.29
CA GLN A 238 14.45 -1.23 27.74
C GLN A 238 14.68 -1.17 26.21
N LEU A 239 14.21 -0.10 25.55
CA LEU A 239 14.37 0.11 24.11
C LEU A 239 15.50 1.11 23.85
N LEU A 240 16.67 0.58 23.51
CA LEU A 240 17.90 1.34 23.31
C LEU A 240 18.34 1.31 21.85
N CYS A 241 19.24 2.20 21.50
CA CYS A 241 19.96 2.22 20.24
C CYS A 241 21.41 2.60 20.45
N THR A 242 22.27 2.24 19.51
CA THR A 242 23.65 2.72 19.52
C THR A 242 23.70 4.18 19.04
N ARG A 243 24.66 4.93 19.57
CA ARG A 243 24.91 6.30 19.11
C ARG A 243 25.24 6.35 17.61
N ASP A 244 25.90 5.32 17.08
CA ASP A 244 26.23 5.21 15.66
C ASP A 244 24.99 4.96 14.78
N PHE A 245 23.95 4.32 15.32
CA PHE A 245 22.65 4.19 14.65
C PHE A 245 21.98 5.55 14.46
N LEU A 246 21.97 6.40 15.49
CA LEU A 246 21.40 7.75 15.39
C LEU A 246 22.29 8.70 14.58
N THR A 247 23.62 8.60 14.70
CA THR A 247 24.54 9.56 14.07
C THR A 247 24.68 9.29 12.57
N VAL A 248 23.77 9.82 11.75
CA VAL A 248 23.77 9.63 10.29
C VAL A 248 24.56 10.72 9.57
N THR A 249 24.43 11.96 10.02
CA THR A 249 25.13 13.11 9.42
C THR A 249 26.32 13.54 10.26
N ALA A 250 27.29 14.21 9.63
CA ALA A 250 28.44 14.77 10.34
C ALA A 250 28.06 15.74 11.47
N THR A 251 26.84 16.31 11.43
CA THR A 251 26.33 17.22 12.46
C THR A 251 25.78 16.53 13.70
N ALA A 252 25.51 15.22 13.64
CA ALA A 252 24.98 14.40 14.73
C ALA A 252 23.69 14.94 15.39
N LYS A 253 22.93 15.80 14.68
CA LYS A 253 21.69 16.42 15.17
C LYS A 253 20.60 15.39 15.46
N GLU A 254 20.66 14.24 14.81
CA GLU A 254 19.72 13.13 14.94
C GLU A 254 19.73 12.49 16.34
N THR A 255 20.82 12.69 17.10
CA THR A 255 20.93 12.19 18.46
C THR A 255 20.01 12.92 19.43
N THR A 256 19.61 14.15 19.08
CA THR A 256 18.74 14.97 19.91
C THR A 256 17.43 15.30 19.21
N ASN A 257 17.39 15.45 17.89
CA ASN A 257 16.22 15.95 17.16
C ASN A 257 15.82 14.96 16.06
N LEU A 258 14.55 15.03 15.66
CA LEU A 258 14.06 14.32 14.50
C LEU A 258 14.48 15.05 13.21
N THR A 259 15.02 14.32 12.25
CA THR A 259 15.50 14.87 10.96
C THR A 259 15.05 13.99 9.81
N ASP A 260 15.26 14.43 8.57
CA ASP A 260 14.97 13.63 7.38
C ASP A 260 15.89 12.39 7.21
N PHE A 261 16.95 12.30 8.02
CA PHE A 261 18.00 11.29 7.91
C PHE A 261 17.80 10.11 8.89
N LEU A 262 16.59 9.56 8.96
CA LEU A 262 16.28 8.41 9.82
C LEU A 262 16.73 7.08 9.19
N ARG A 263 17.47 6.27 9.95
CA ARG A 263 17.87 4.92 9.49
C ARG A 263 16.73 3.91 9.63
N PRO A 264 16.57 2.98 8.68
CA PRO A 264 15.64 1.87 8.82
C PRO A 264 16.08 0.95 9.96
N VAL A 265 15.11 0.40 10.68
CA VAL A 265 15.32 -0.48 11.83
C VAL A 265 15.50 -1.92 11.33
N ASN A 266 16.70 -2.21 10.83
CA ASN A 266 16.99 -3.53 10.25
C ASN A 266 17.75 -4.44 11.21
N TRP A 267 18.36 -3.88 12.25
CA TRP A 267 19.30 -4.60 13.11
C TRP A 267 18.93 -4.41 14.57
N ILE A 268 18.40 -5.47 15.18
CA ILE A 268 17.97 -5.47 16.58
C ILE A 268 18.71 -6.60 17.29
N VAL A 269 19.35 -6.29 18.41
CA VAL A 269 19.94 -7.26 19.32
C VAL A 269 19.10 -7.32 20.57
N SER A 270 18.57 -8.49 20.88
CA SER A 270 17.85 -8.75 22.12
C SER A 270 18.77 -9.31 23.19
N ARG A 271 18.61 -8.83 24.42
CA ARG A 271 19.24 -9.37 25.62
C ARG A 271 18.16 -9.68 26.65
N ILE A 272 18.24 -10.85 27.27
CA ILE A 272 17.47 -11.15 28.48
C ILE A 272 18.33 -10.74 29.68
N CYS A 273 17.79 -9.85 30.52
CA CYS A 273 18.41 -9.41 31.75
C CYS A 273 18.23 -10.46 32.86
N GLU A 274 19.02 -10.36 33.93
CA GLU A 274 18.98 -11.31 35.06
C GLU A 274 17.62 -11.31 35.79
N ASP A 275 16.88 -10.21 35.70
CA ASP A 275 15.51 -10.05 36.22
C ASP A 275 14.43 -10.66 35.29
N GLY A 276 14.82 -11.29 34.18
CA GLY A 276 13.93 -11.84 33.16
C GLY A 276 13.36 -10.80 32.20
N SER A 277 13.71 -9.52 32.33
CA SER A 277 13.27 -8.49 31.39
C SER A 277 14.02 -8.58 30.06
N MET A 278 13.34 -8.33 28.95
CA MET A 278 13.96 -8.27 27.63
C MET A 278 14.34 -6.82 27.29
N MET A 279 15.60 -6.63 26.90
CA MET A 279 16.14 -5.38 26.41
C MET A 279 16.41 -5.50 24.91
N LEU A 280 15.98 -4.51 24.14
CA LEU A 280 16.20 -4.44 22.70
C LEU A 280 17.15 -3.29 22.37
N VAL A 281 18.21 -3.59 21.61
CA VAL A 281 19.19 -2.60 21.17
C VAL A 281 19.20 -2.53 19.64
N VAL A 282 18.78 -1.40 19.09
CA VAL A 282 18.87 -1.12 17.66
C VAL A 282 20.30 -0.70 17.30
N MET A 283 20.89 -1.35 16.31
CA MET A 283 22.29 -1.15 15.93
C MET A 283 22.43 -0.62 14.50
N SER A 284 23.57 0.00 14.21
CA SER A 284 23.87 0.46 12.87
C SER A 284 24.31 -0.70 11.98
N PRO A 285 24.05 -0.64 10.65
CA PRO A 285 24.56 -1.64 9.72
C PRO A 285 26.09 -1.77 9.74
N TYR A 286 26.80 -0.67 10.05
CA TYR A 286 28.25 -0.67 10.12
C TYR A 286 28.75 -1.51 11.31
N GLU A 287 28.12 -1.34 12.48
CA GLU A 287 28.52 -2.06 13.70
C GLU A 287 28.32 -3.57 13.58
N ILE A 288 27.21 -3.99 12.98
CA ILE A 288 26.89 -5.41 12.79
C ILE A 288 27.84 -6.06 11.77
N ARG A 289 28.13 -5.40 10.65
CA ARG A 289 29.03 -5.94 9.61
C ARG A 289 30.47 -6.15 10.11
N GLN A 290 30.89 -5.41 11.13
CA GLN A 290 32.20 -5.58 11.75
C GLN A 290 32.23 -6.70 12.80
N SER A 291 31.06 -7.22 13.21
CA SER A 291 30.97 -8.30 14.18
C SER A 291 31.01 -9.67 13.50
N LYS A 292 31.86 -10.56 14.00
CA LYS A 292 31.88 -11.98 13.61
C LYS A 292 30.86 -12.84 14.36
N PHE A 293 30.19 -12.26 15.36
CA PHE A 293 29.35 -12.98 16.32
C PHE A 293 27.85 -12.86 16.04
N VAL A 294 27.45 -12.03 15.07
CA VAL A 294 26.04 -11.84 14.70
C VAL A 294 25.78 -12.62 13.42
N ARG A 295 24.84 -13.56 13.46
CA ARG A 295 24.37 -14.29 12.28
C ARG A 295 23.13 -13.57 11.73
N LEU A 296 23.13 -13.34 10.42
CA LEU A 296 22.01 -12.73 9.73
C LEU A 296 20.81 -13.68 9.74
N HIS A 297 19.71 -13.27 10.35
CA HIS A 297 18.41 -13.83 10.06
C HIS A 297 17.70 -12.82 9.14
N PRO A 298 17.56 -13.09 7.83
CA PRO A 298 16.72 -12.24 6.99
C PRO A 298 15.31 -12.27 7.60
N PHE A 299 14.78 -11.08 7.91
CA PHE A 299 13.38 -10.96 8.29
C PHE A 299 12.55 -11.55 7.17
N ASP A 300 11.66 -12.47 7.51
CA ASP A 300 10.64 -12.93 6.60
C ASP A 300 9.79 -11.71 6.26
N LEU A 301 9.87 -11.27 5.01
CA LEU A 301 9.17 -10.10 4.47
C LEU A 301 7.70 -10.47 4.23
N SER A 302 7.01 -10.93 5.27
CA SER A 302 5.56 -10.75 5.33
C SER A 302 5.35 -9.24 5.40
N PHE A 303 5.09 -8.63 4.25
CA PHE A 303 5.10 -7.20 3.85
C PHE A 303 4.39 -6.19 4.77
N TYR A 304 3.95 -6.58 5.96
CA TYR A 304 3.04 -5.83 6.82
C TYR A 304 3.56 -5.63 8.25
N CYS A 305 4.39 -6.54 8.79
CA CYS A 305 4.81 -6.51 10.20
C CYS A 305 6.23 -7.07 10.39
N ILE A 306 6.90 -6.65 11.47
CA ILE A 306 8.00 -7.46 12.02
C ILE A 306 7.34 -8.75 12.55
N PRO A 307 7.61 -9.94 12.00
CA PRO A 307 7.03 -11.16 12.52
C PRO A 307 7.39 -11.31 14.00
N ALA A 308 6.46 -11.84 14.80
CA ALA A 308 6.81 -12.34 16.11
C ALA A 308 7.98 -13.31 15.93
N VAL A 309 9.09 -13.07 16.61
CA VAL A 309 10.26 -13.93 16.50
C VAL A 309 9.85 -15.31 17.01
N GLU A 310 9.59 -16.24 16.09
CA GLU A 310 9.43 -17.67 16.39
C GLU A 310 10.80 -18.23 16.76
N TYR A 311 11.33 -17.80 17.90
CA TYR A 311 12.32 -18.58 18.61
C TYR A 311 11.57 -19.69 19.32
N GLU A 312 11.94 -20.96 19.11
CA GLU A 312 11.55 -22.05 20.01
C GLU A 312 11.77 -21.55 21.44
N PRO A 313 10.71 -21.41 22.26
CA PRO A 313 10.86 -20.79 23.56
C PRO A 313 11.56 -21.80 24.47
N MET A 314 12.88 -21.70 24.56
CA MET A 314 13.53 -21.95 25.85
C MET A 314 13.04 -20.83 26.78
N THR A 315 11.86 -21.07 27.35
CA THR A 315 11.04 -20.20 28.21
C THR A 315 10.21 -19.13 27.48
N PRO A 316 8.90 -19.00 27.78
CA PRO A 316 8.04 -17.97 27.21
C PRO A 316 8.38 -16.63 27.87
N VAL A 317 9.39 -15.95 27.35
CA VAL A 317 9.59 -14.53 27.66
C VAL A 317 8.55 -13.78 26.85
N THR A 318 7.43 -13.45 27.48
CA THR A 318 6.48 -12.49 26.93
C THR A 318 7.24 -11.20 26.67
N LEU A 319 7.49 -10.88 25.38
CA LEU A 319 7.83 -9.52 25.01
C LEU A 319 6.76 -8.65 25.65
N ASN A 320 7.15 -7.74 26.53
CA ASN A 320 6.18 -6.79 27.07
C ASN A 320 5.63 -6.04 25.84
N ASN A 321 4.37 -6.30 25.48
CA ASN A 321 3.81 -5.95 24.17
C ASN A 321 4.08 -4.49 23.80
N ASP A 322 4.16 -3.63 24.81
CA ASP A 322 4.44 -2.20 24.70
C ASP A 322 5.82 -1.88 24.08
N ILE A 323 6.85 -2.69 24.31
CA ILE A 323 8.20 -2.50 23.71
C ILE A 323 8.14 -2.75 22.21
N GLY A 324 7.43 -3.81 21.80
CA GLY A 324 7.21 -4.13 20.38
C GLY A 324 6.45 -3.00 19.67
N TYR A 325 5.38 -2.49 20.29
CA TYR A 325 4.63 -1.36 19.71
C TYR A 325 5.48 -0.09 19.58
N GLN A 326 6.33 0.23 20.56
CA GLN A 326 7.23 1.38 20.48
C GLN A 326 8.28 1.24 19.37
N LEU A 327 8.86 0.04 19.23
CA LEU A 327 9.77 -0.29 18.14
C LEU A 327 9.08 -0.15 16.78
N ASN A 328 7.85 -0.63 16.67
CA ASN A 328 7.05 -0.58 15.45
C ASN A 328 6.65 0.86 15.07
N ILE A 329 6.32 1.70 16.05
CA ILE A 329 6.14 3.15 15.85
C ILE A 329 7.43 3.75 15.28
N TRP A 330 8.58 3.50 15.90
CA TRP A 330 9.87 4.02 15.43
C TRP A 330 10.23 3.53 14.03
N ALA A 331 9.92 2.28 13.71
CA ALA A 331 10.14 1.66 12.40
C ALA A 331 9.21 2.23 11.31
N GLY A 332 8.08 2.83 11.69
CA GLY A 332 7.09 3.37 10.76
C GLY A 332 6.13 2.33 10.21
N GLN A 333 5.78 1.31 11.00
CA GLN A 333 4.80 0.29 10.64
C GLN A 333 3.42 0.93 10.36
N LEU A 334 2.77 0.56 9.25
CA LEU A 334 1.54 1.20 8.78
C LEU A 334 0.26 0.40 9.07
N TYR A 335 0.40 -0.92 9.20
CA TYR A 335 -0.70 -1.87 9.37
C TYR A 335 -0.58 -2.57 10.71
N LEU A 336 -1.71 -3.05 11.24
CA LEU A 336 -1.79 -3.72 12.53
C LEU A 336 -2.35 -5.13 12.30
N ASP A 337 -1.85 -6.09 13.06
CA ASP A 337 -2.23 -7.51 12.92
C ASP A 337 -3.64 -7.81 13.44
N ASN A 338 -4.02 -7.19 14.54
CA ASN A 338 -5.28 -7.46 15.22
C ASN A 338 -5.85 -6.23 15.93
N TYR A 339 -7.11 -6.32 16.34
CA TYR A 339 -7.82 -5.24 17.03
C TYR A 339 -7.28 -4.97 18.44
N GLU A 340 -6.71 -5.96 19.12
CA GLU A 340 -6.08 -5.76 20.43
C GLU A 340 -4.83 -4.86 20.31
N SER A 341 -4.04 -5.05 19.26
CA SER A 341 -2.90 -4.20 18.92
C SER A 341 -3.33 -2.75 18.67
N TYR A 342 -4.48 -2.55 18.02
CA TYR A 342 -5.08 -1.23 17.88
C TYR A 342 -5.40 -0.59 19.24
N LEU A 343 -6.11 -1.29 20.13
CA LEU A 343 -6.45 -0.75 21.46
C LEU A 343 -5.21 -0.43 22.29
N ARG A 344 -4.22 -1.32 22.28
CA ARG A 344 -2.94 -1.12 22.98
C ARG A 344 -2.16 0.07 22.45
N LEU A 345 -2.12 0.23 21.13
CA LEU A 345 -1.47 1.37 20.50
C LEU A 345 -2.19 2.68 20.82
N CYS A 346 -3.52 2.71 20.83
CA CYS A 346 -4.31 3.86 21.27
C CYS A 346 -3.98 4.22 22.72
N LEU A 347 -3.90 3.25 23.63
CA LEU A 347 -3.50 3.49 25.02
C LEU A 347 -2.07 4.04 25.13
N LEU A 348 -1.13 3.51 24.34
CA LEU A 348 0.27 3.94 24.30
C LEU A 348 0.42 5.37 23.76
N LEU A 349 -0.34 5.72 22.72
CA LEU A 349 -0.34 7.07 22.14
C LEU A 349 -1.17 8.05 22.97
N GLY A 350 -2.02 7.56 23.88
CA GLY A 350 -2.99 8.38 24.59
C GLY A 350 -4.05 8.89 23.61
N ILE A 351 -4.76 7.98 22.96
CA ILE A 351 -5.91 8.25 22.09
C ILE A 351 -7.09 7.45 22.64
N SER A 352 -8.26 8.08 22.74
CA SER A 352 -9.48 7.37 23.14
C SER A 352 -9.98 6.49 21.98
N SER A 353 -10.09 5.19 22.20
CA SER A 353 -10.58 4.23 21.18
C SER A 353 -12.11 4.22 21.02
N SER A 354 -12.85 4.95 21.87
CA SER A 354 -14.31 5.04 21.86
C SER A 354 -14.75 6.43 21.40
N GLU A 355 -15.75 6.50 20.53
CA GLU A 355 -16.53 7.71 20.18
C GLU A 355 -17.39 8.18 21.36
N SER A 356 -16.78 8.40 22.53
CA SER A 356 -17.46 8.92 23.71
C SER A 356 -17.34 10.43 23.72
N ASP A 357 -18.50 11.09 23.85
CA ASP A 357 -18.73 12.52 23.98
C ASP A 357 -17.57 13.30 24.61
N GLY A 358 -17.23 14.40 23.94
CA GLY A 358 -16.07 15.23 24.24
C GLY A 358 -16.03 15.69 25.70
N ASN A 359 -15.13 15.11 26.50
CA ASN A 359 -14.42 15.81 27.59
C ASN A 359 -13.37 14.97 28.33
N ALA A 360 -12.73 13.97 27.70
CA ALA A 360 -11.48 13.44 28.26
C ALA A 360 -10.31 14.28 27.73
N HIS A 361 -9.62 15.02 28.59
CA HIS A 361 -8.41 15.74 28.22
C HIS A 361 -7.28 14.73 28.02
N VAL A 362 -7.25 14.08 26.85
CA VAL A 362 -6.25 13.07 26.53
C VAL A 362 -4.94 13.78 26.18
N GLN A 363 -3.83 13.30 26.75
CA GLN A 363 -2.48 13.82 26.54
C GLN A 363 -2.07 13.67 25.06
N SER A 364 -2.39 14.68 24.25
CA SER A 364 -2.16 14.76 22.79
C SER A 364 -0.69 14.82 22.36
N ASP A 365 0.25 14.91 23.30
CA ASP A 365 1.65 15.20 22.95
C ASP A 365 2.33 13.98 22.29
N ARG A 366 2.04 12.74 22.72
CA ARG A 366 2.59 11.51 22.11
C ARG A 366 2.10 11.28 20.68
N PHE A 367 0.88 11.73 20.42
CA PHE A 367 0.25 11.68 19.11
C PHE A 367 0.92 12.63 18.11
N GLU A 368 1.06 13.92 18.45
CA GLU A 368 1.69 14.92 17.57
C GLU A 368 3.12 14.50 17.18
N MET A 369 3.87 14.02 18.17
CA MET A 369 5.26 13.57 17.99
C MET A 369 5.38 12.32 17.10
N SER A 370 4.43 11.37 17.24
CA SER A 370 4.39 10.20 16.38
C SER A 370 4.01 10.58 14.95
N ALA A 371 3.05 11.49 14.76
CA ALA A 371 2.66 11.98 13.43
C ALA A 371 3.84 12.63 12.68
N GLU A 372 4.69 13.41 13.36
CA GLU A 372 5.90 14.00 12.79
C GLU A 372 6.90 12.92 12.32
N LEU A 373 7.12 11.89 13.15
CA LEU A 373 7.95 10.73 12.78
C LEU A 373 7.43 10.01 11.54
N PHE A 374 6.13 9.74 11.45
CA PHE A 374 5.55 9.08 10.29
C PHE A 374 5.68 9.95 9.03
N GLY A 375 5.52 11.27 9.16
CA GLY A 375 5.77 12.21 8.06
C GLY A 375 7.21 12.11 7.51
N LEU A 376 8.21 12.12 8.40
CA LEU A 376 9.62 12.02 8.02
C LEU A 376 10.00 10.64 7.46
N ARG A 377 9.49 9.56 8.05
CA ARG A 377 9.67 8.19 7.55
C ARG A 377 9.11 8.00 6.15
N ARG A 378 7.99 8.65 5.83
CA ARG A 378 7.30 8.53 4.54
C ARG A 378 7.82 9.48 3.47
N LYS A 379 8.63 10.48 3.82
CA LYS A 379 9.23 11.44 2.87
C LYS A 379 8.19 12.03 1.91
N GLY A 380 7.06 12.47 2.45
CA GLY A 380 5.97 13.07 1.69
C GLY A 380 4.96 12.08 1.07
N MET A 381 5.21 10.77 1.10
CA MET A 381 4.22 9.81 0.63
C MET A 381 3.02 9.72 1.58
N SER A 382 1.81 9.79 1.04
CA SER A 382 0.58 9.63 1.82
C SER A 382 0.54 8.27 2.54
N PHE A 383 0.13 8.29 3.80
CA PHE A 383 -0.18 7.09 4.60
C PHE A 383 -1.63 7.10 5.10
N ARG A 384 -2.47 8.01 4.60
CA ARG A 384 -3.83 8.27 5.10
C ARG A 384 -4.77 7.06 4.99
N SER A 385 -4.60 6.25 3.96
CA SER A 385 -5.41 5.04 3.72
C SER A 385 -5.04 3.86 4.63
N THR A 386 -3.98 3.97 5.43
CA THR A 386 -3.48 2.88 6.28
C THR A 386 -4.12 2.90 7.67
N HIS A 387 -3.94 1.83 8.47
CA HIS A 387 -4.44 1.79 9.86
C HIS A 387 -3.81 2.91 10.69
N MET A 388 -2.50 3.11 10.57
CA MET A 388 -1.81 4.23 11.22
C MET A 388 -2.28 5.60 10.72
N GLY A 389 -2.56 5.72 9.42
CA GLY A 389 -3.13 6.95 8.85
C GLY A 389 -4.45 7.32 9.50
N LYS A 390 -5.35 6.35 9.66
CA LYS A 390 -6.63 6.56 10.34
C LYS A 390 -6.45 6.91 11.81
N ILE A 391 -5.57 6.21 12.52
CA ILE A 391 -5.27 6.48 13.94
C ILE A 391 -4.71 7.91 14.12
N LEU A 392 -3.76 8.30 13.28
CA LEU A 392 -3.05 9.59 13.35
C LEU A 392 -3.83 10.77 12.75
N GLN A 393 -5.02 10.54 12.18
CA GLN A 393 -5.90 11.58 11.63
C GLN A 393 -7.26 11.70 12.31
N ALA A 394 -7.65 10.71 13.13
CA ALA A 394 -8.97 10.66 13.76
C ALA A 394 -9.18 11.71 14.87
N HIS A 395 -8.21 12.58 15.17
CA HIS A 395 -8.31 13.59 16.22
C HIS A 395 -7.65 14.92 15.86
#